data_AF-A0A3B0C5G8-F1
#
_entry.id   AF-A0A3B0C5G8-F1
#
_cell.length_a   1.000
_cell.length_b   1.000
_cell.length_c   1.000
_cell.angle_alpha   90.00
_cell.angle_beta   90.00
_cell.angle_gamma   90.00
#
_symmetry.space_group_name_H-M   'P 1'
#
loop_
_entity.id
_entity.type
_entity.pdbx_description
1 polymer ?
#
loop_
_entity_poly.entity_id
_entity_poly.type
_entity_poly.pdbx_seq_one_letter_code
_entity_poly.pdbx_strand_id
1 'polypeptide(L)'
;MVVSILFLDKHPPGLYAILNAGDIQSMSPKMLATVDSIGLFANLSVAALNALILIAIWKGLTNRIVWVYWALLTASIFALLAGVAADYAVNFAFPEVNMISALILAIGFIFSGIGLFKPSK
;
A
#
# COMPACT_ATOMS: atom_id res chain seq x y z
N MET A 1 -7.60 -8.70 4.22
CA MET A 1 -6.27 -9.34 4.17
C MET A 1 -5.63 -9.44 5.56
N VAL A 2 -5.46 -8.33 6.30
CA VAL A 2 -4.95 -8.37 7.69
C VAL A 2 -5.84 -9.19 8.63
N VAL A 3 -7.17 -9.00 8.58
CA VAL A 3 -8.15 -9.75 9.39
C VAL A 3 -8.11 -11.26 9.09
N SER A 4 -7.95 -11.66 7.83
CA SER A 4 -7.86 -13.08 7.47
C SER A 4 -6.56 -13.74 7.96
N ILE A 5 -5.47 -12.98 8.06
CA ILE A 5 -4.20 -13.48 8.64
C ILE A 5 -4.32 -13.63 10.15
N LEU A 6 -4.96 -12.66 10.82
CA LEU A 6 -5.09 -12.66 12.28
C LEU A 6 -6.16 -13.61 12.83
N PHE A 7 -7.22 -13.91 12.07
CA PHE A 7 -8.39 -14.62 12.59
C PHE A 7 -8.76 -15.91 11.85
N LEU A 8 -8.14 -16.19 10.68
CA LEU A 8 -8.48 -17.37 9.87
C LEU A 8 -7.29 -18.30 9.62
N ASP A 9 -6.17 -18.14 10.35
CA ASP A 9 -4.91 -18.88 10.15
C ASP A 9 -4.46 -18.96 8.67
N LYS A 10 -4.75 -17.91 7.90
CA LYS A 10 -4.37 -17.83 6.48
C LYS A 10 -3.06 -17.08 6.32
N HIS A 11 -2.12 -17.66 5.59
CA HIS A 11 -0.89 -16.96 5.20
C HIS A 11 -1.19 -15.74 4.32
N PRO A 12 -0.32 -14.70 4.34
CA PRO A 12 -0.44 -13.56 3.45
C PRO A 12 -0.45 -14.01 1.98
N PRO A 13 -1.40 -13.56 1.13
CA PRO A 13 -1.44 -14.00 -0.26
C PRO A 13 -0.15 -13.72 -1.04
N GLY A 14 0.59 -12.65 -0.70
CA GLY A 14 1.90 -12.36 -1.30
C GLY A 14 2.99 -13.40 -0.98
N LEU A 15 2.78 -14.24 0.04
CA LEU A 15 3.68 -15.33 0.37
C LEU A 15 3.68 -16.39 -0.74
N TYR A 16 2.51 -16.68 -1.32
CA TYR A 16 2.36 -17.61 -2.44
C TYR A 16 2.87 -17.05 -3.78
N ALA A 17 3.16 -15.75 -3.86
CA ALA A 17 3.82 -15.15 -5.02
C ALA A 17 5.34 -15.41 -5.04
N ILE A 18 5.91 -15.75 -3.88
CA ILE A 18 7.37 -15.93 -3.69
C ILE A 18 7.72 -17.39 -3.37
N LEU A 19 6.86 -18.09 -2.63
CA LEU A 19 7.08 -19.45 -2.16
C LEU A 19 6.06 -20.42 -2.75
N ASN A 20 6.53 -21.57 -3.22
CA ASN A 20 5.65 -22.65 -3.65
C ASN A 20 5.14 -23.46 -2.45
N ALA A 21 4.09 -24.26 -2.65
CA ALA A 21 3.53 -25.12 -1.60
C ALA A 21 4.57 -26.07 -0.98
N GLY A 22 5.53 -26.56 -1.77
CA GLY A 22 6.64 -27.39 -1.27
C GLY A 22 7.62 -26.62 -0.39
N ASP A 23 7.91 -25.36 -0.72
CA ASP A 23 8.78 -24.51 0.08
C ASP A 23 8.15 -24.24 1.45
N ILE A 24 6.85 -23.91 1.47
CA ILE A 24 6.08 -23.66 2.70
C ILE A 24 6.08 -24.89 3.61
N GLN A 25 5.89 -26.09 3.04
CA GLN A 25 5.92 -27.34 3.81
C GLN A 25 7.30 -27.71 4.34
N SER A 26 8.36 -27.25 3.67
CA SER A 26 9.75 -27.48 4.10
C SER A 26 10.22 -26.53 5.21
N MET A 27 9.49 -25.43 5.45
CA MET A 27 9.88 -24.43 6.45
C MET A 27 9.55 -24.89 7.87
N SER A 28 10.48 -24.61 8.80
CA SER A 28 10.18 -24.78 10.22
C SER A 28 9.03 -23.85 10.66
N PRO A 29 8.21 -24.25 11.65
CA PRO A 29 7.12 -23.40 12.14
C PRO A 29 7.56 -21.99 12.56
N LYS A 30 8.77 -21.86 13.10
CA LYS A 30 9.35 -20.58 13.51
C LYS A 30 9.69 -19.69 12.31
N MET A 31 10.19 -20.26 11.21
CA MET A 31 10.43 -19.53 9.97
C MET A 31 9.12 -19.04 9.36
N LEU A 32 8.12 -19.93 9.26
CA LEU A 32 6.82 -19.59 8.69
C LEU A 32 6.15 -18.43 9.45
N ALA A 33 6.14 -18.50 10.79
CA ALA A 33 5.63 -17.42 11.64
C ALA A 33 6.38 -16.09 11.45
N THR A 34 7.69 -16.14 11.16
CA THR A 34 8.49 -14.94 10.89
C THR A 34 8.08 -14.30 9.57
N VAL A 35 7.95 -15.09 8.50
CA VAL A 35 7.55 -14.59 7.19
C VAL A 35 6.11 -14.05 7.22
N ASP A 36 5.19 -14.74 7.89
CA ASP A 36 3.81 -14.28 8.10
C ASP A 36 3.78 -12.94 8.85
N SER A 37 4.61 -12.79 9.89
CA SER A 37 4.70 -11.54 10.67
C SER A 37 5.22 -10.38 9.84
N ILE A 38 6.19 -10.61 8.95
CA ILE A 38 6.70 -9.60 8.02
C ILE A 38 5.59 -9.19 7.03
N GLY A 39 4.88 -10.17 6.46
CA GLY A 39 3.76 -9.90 5.56
C GLY A 39 2.64 -9.12 6.24
N LEU A 40 2.31 -9.46 7.49
CA LEU A 40 1.33 -8.74 8.30
C LEU A 40 1.79 -7.30 8.59
N PHE A 41 3.04 -7.11 9.00
CA PHE A 41 3.63 -5.78 9.27
C PHE A 41 3.60 -4.88 8.03
N ALA A 42 3.98 -5.41 6.86
CA ALA A 42 3.94 -4.67 5.61
C ALA A 42 2.50 -4.23 5.25
N ASN A 43 1.52 -5.13 5.36
CA ASN A 43 0.12 -4.80 5.09
C ASN A 43 -0.45 -3.78 6.08
N LEU A 44 -0.11 -3.89 7.37
CA LEU A 44 -0.51 -2.91 8.39
C LEU A 44 0.12 -1.54 8.14
N SER A 45 1.38 -1.50 7.70
CA SER A 45 2.07 -0.26 7.35
C SER A 45 1.38 0.45 6.17
N VAL A 46 1.00 -0.31 5.14
CA VAL A 46 0.22 0.23 4.01
C VAL A 46 -1.16 0.73 4.47
N ALA A 47 -1.85 -0.02 5.33
CA ALA A 47 -3.14 0.39 5.89
C ALA A 47 -3.02 1.68 6.72
N ALA A 48 -1.99 1.80 7.56
CA ALA A 48 -1.71 2.99 8.35
C ALA A 48 -1.38 4.20 7.47
N LEU A 49 -0.58 4.01 6.41
CA LEU A 49 -0.30 5.06 5.43
C LEU A 49 -1.58 5.52 4.72
N ASN A 50 -2.44 4.60 4.30
CA ASN A 50 -3.73 4.92 3.69
C ASN A 50 -4.65 5.69 4.65
N ALA A 51 -4.70 5.31 5.92
CA ALA A 51 -5.46 6.04 6.94
C ALA A 51 -4.89 7.45 7.15
N LEU A 52 -3.57 7.61 7.20
CA LEU A 52 -2.90 8.90 7.31
C LEU A 52 -3.22 9.78 6.08
N ILE A 53 -3.19 9.21 4.88
CA ILE A 53 -3.59 9.87 3.62
C ILE A 53 -5.02 10.40 3.72
N LEU A 54 -5.97 9.57 4.16
CA LEU A 54 -7.37 9.97 4.31
C LEU A 54 -7.52 11.14 5.29
N ILE A 55 -6.88 11.05 6.46
CA ILE A 55 -6.92 12.10 7.50
C ILE A 55 -6.29 13.40 6.99
N ALA A 56 -5.15 13.30 6.30
CA ALA A 56 -4.43 14.44 5.77
C ALA A 56 -5.20 15.14 4.63
N ILE A 57 -5.82 14.37 3.73
CA ILE A 57 -6.72 14.92 2.70
C ILE A 57 -7.91 15.61 3.38
N TRP A 58 -8.56 14.96 4.34
CA TRP A 58 -9.71 15.53 5.05
C TRP A 58 -9.37 16.84 5.78
N LYS A 59 -8.29 16.85 6.56
CA LYS A 59 -7.80 18.07 7.23
C LYS A 59 -7.32 19.12 6.24
N GLY A 60 -6.63 18.72 5.17
CA GLY A 60 -6.15 19.60 4.11
C GLY A 60 -7.28 20.29 3.36
N LEU A 61 -8.36 19.57 3.07
CA LEU A 61 -9.59 20.11 2.50
C LEU A 61 -10.31 21.06 3.47
N THR A 62 -10.42 20.66 4.75
CA THR A 62 -11.10 21.48 5.78
C THR A 62 -10.36 22.78 6.05
N ASN A 63 -9.03 22.73 6.15
CA ASN A 63 -8.19 23.89 6.52
C ASN A 63 -7.54 24.58 5.30
N ARG A 64 -7.79 24.11 4.07
CA ARG A 64 -7.19 24.59 2.82
C ARG A 64 -5.65 24.64 2.83
N ILE A 65 -5.01 23.71 3.53
CA ILE A 65 -3.55 23.70 3.69
C ILE A 65 -2.91 22.97 2.51
N VAL A 66 -2.50 23.74 1.50
CA VAL A 66 -1.95 23.25 0.23
C VAL A 66 -0.64 22.45 0.41
N TRP A 67 0.19 22.79 1.40
CA TRP A 67 1.45 22.08 1.63
C TRP A 67 1.26 20.62 2.05
N VAL A 68 0.18 20.30 2.77
CA VAL A 68 -0.13 18.92 3.19
C VAL A 68 -0.42 18.05 1.97
N TYR A 69 -1.11 18.59 0.98
CA TYR A 69 -1.40 17.89 -0.28
C TYR A 69 -0.11 17.54 -1.03
N TRP A 70 0.82 18.49 -1.16
CA TRP A 70 2.10 18.23 -1.85
C TRP A 70 2.97 17.21 -1.12
N ALA A 71 3.08 17.31 0.20
CA ALA A 71 3.83 16.33 0.99
C ALA A 71 3.25 14.91 0.82
N LEU A 72 1.92 14.79 0.76
CA LEU A 72 1.22 13.53 0.57
C LEU A 72 1.42 12.94 -0.83
N LEU A 73 1.36 13.78 -1.85
CA LEU A 73 1.61 13.40 -3.24
C LEU A 73 3.02 12.82 -3.38
N THR A 74 4.01 13.54 -2.86
CA THR A 74 5.41 13.10 -2.87
C THR A 74 5.60 11.77 -2.15
N ALA A 75 5.05 11.62 -0.94
CA ALA A 75 5.15 10.36 -0.19
C ALA A 75 4.50 9.19 -0.93
N SER A 76 3.36 9.42 -1.58
CA SER A 76 2.63 8.38 -2.32
C SER A 76 3.36 7.96 -3.60
N ILE A 77 4.03 8.90 -4.28
CA ILE A 77 4.89 8.59 -5.43
C ILE A 77 6.06 7.70 -4.98
N PHE A 78 6.72 8.04 -3.87
CA PHE A 78 7.81 7.20 -3.33
C PHE A 78 7.30 5.80 -2.95
N ALA A 79 6.13 5.69 -2.33
CA ALA A 79 5.52 4.41 -2.00
C ALA A 79 5.20 3.57 -3.25
N LEU A 80 4.66 4.20 -4.31
CA LEU A 80 4.41 3.54 -5.59
C LEU A 80 5.70 3.03 -6.23
N LEU A 81 6.74 3.87 -6.29
CA LEU A 81 8.05 3.48 -6.85
C LEU A 81 8.69 2.34 -6.05
N ALA A 82 8.58 2.38 -4.72
CA ALA A 82 9.06 1.31 -3.86
C ALA A 82 8.30 0.00 -4.09
N GLY A 83 6.98 0.06 -4.28
CA GLY A 83 6.15 -1.10 -4.64
C GLY A 83 6.56 -1.71 -5.98
N VAL A 84 6.69 -0.88 -7.02
CA VAL A 84 7.16 -1.31 -8.34
C VAL A 84 8.54 -1.97 -8.24
N ALA A 85 9.49 -1.32 -7.55
CA ALA A 85 10.83 -1.86 -7.37
C ALA A 85 10.83 -3.22 -6.64
N ALA A 86 9.97 -3.38 -5.63
CA ALA A 86 9.79 -4.64 -4.92
C ALA A 86 9.26 -5.74 -5.85
N ASP A 87 8.26 -5.47 -6.67
CA ASP A 87 7.70 -6.43 -7.64
C ASP A 87 8.75 -6.94 -8.63
N TYR A 88 9.58 -6.02 -9.15
CA TYR A 88 10.69 -6.38 -10.03
C TYR A 88 11.76 -7.22 -9.32
N ALA A 89 12.06 -6.92 -8.06
CA ALA A 89 13.05 -7.67 -7.28
C ALA A 89 12.64 -9.12 -7.02
N VAL A 90 11.34 -9.41 -6.96
CA VAL A 90 10.82 -10.78 -6.73
C VAL A 90 10.43 -11.51 -8.02
N ASN A 91 10.78 -10.98 -9.20
CA ASN A 91 10.37 -11.52 -10.52
C ASN A 91 8.84 -11.73 -10.66
N PHE A 92 8.05 -10.95 -9.91
CA PHE A 92 6.58 -10.99 -9.92
C PHE A 92 6.03 -9.65 -10.43
N ALA A 93 6.75 -9.04 -11.37
CA ALA A 93 6.37 -7.77 -11.96
C ALA A 93 5.28 -7.96 -13.01
N PHE A 94 4.09 -7.44 -12.71
CA PHE A 94 3.00 -7.27 -13.67
C PHE A 94 2.88 -5.79 -14.03
N PRO A 95 3.48 -5.34 -15.14
CA PRO A 95 3.46 -3.93 -15.54
C PRO A 95 2.04 -3.36 -15.62
N GLU A 96 1.07 -4.19 -16.00
CA GLU A 96 -0.35 -3.82 -16.08
C GLU A 96 -0.91 -3.44 -14.71
N VAL A 97 -0.60 -4.21 -13.66
CA VAL A 97 -1.07 -3.96 -12.29
C VAL A 97 -0.46 -2.68 -11.75
N ASN A 98 0.82 -2.46 -12.01
CA ASN A 98 1.53 -1.25 -11.63
C ASN A 98 0.99 -0.01 -12.34
N MET A 99 0.68 -0.13 -13.63
CA MET A 99 0.05 0.94 -14.40
C MET A 99 -1.36 1.27 -13.89
N ILE A 100 -2.20 0.26 -13.60
CA ILE A 100 -3.54 0.47 -13.04
C ILE A 100 -3.44 1.15 -11.67
N SER A 101 -2.51 0.71 -10.81
CA SER A 101 -2.29 1.31 -9.48
C SER A 101 -1.87 2.78 -9.58
N ALA A 102 -0.97 3.10 -10.53
CA ALA A 102 -0.56 4.46 -10.80
C ALA A 102 -1.73 5.35 -11.30
N LEU A 103 -2.59 4.82 -12.17
CA LEU A 103 -3.77 5.53 -12.67
C LEU A 103 -4.77 5.83 -11.56
N ILE A 104 -5.08 4.84 -10.71
CA ILE A 104 -5.97 5.03 -9.56
C ILE A 104 -5.41 6.12 -8.63
N LEU A 105 -4.11 6.07 -8.34
CA LEU A 105 -3.45 7.06 -7.50
C LEU A 105 -3.54 8.47 -8.12
N ALA A 106 -3.22 8.60 -9.41
CA ALA A 106 -3.28 9.88 -10.12
C ALA A 106 -4.70 10.46 -10.13
N ILE A 107 -5.70 9.64 -10.42
CA ILE A 107 -7.12 10.02 -10.39
C ILE A 107 -7.51 10.50 -8.98
N GLY A 108 -7.15 9.75 -7.93
CA GLY A 108 -7.43 10.13 -6.54
C GLY A 108 -6.82 11.48 -6.14
N PHE A 109 -5.58 11.74 -6.56
CA PHE A 109 -4.94 13.05 -6.32
C PHE A 109 -5.62 14.18 -7.09
N ILE A 110 -5.95 13.98 -8.37
CA ILE A 110 -6.67 15.00 -9.16
C ILE A 110 -8.00 15.37 -8.48
N PHE A 111 -8.81 14.38 -8.10
CA PHE A 111 -10.11 14.64 -7.47
C PHE A 111 -10.00 15.28 -6.09
N SER A 112 -9.04 14.85 -5.26
CA SER A 112 -8.81 15.47 -3.95
C SER A 112 -8.25 16.88 -4.06
N GLY A 113 -7.44 17.17 -5.08
CA GLY A 113 -6.91 18.51 -5.35
C GLY A 113 -7.98 19.53 -5.75
N ILE A 114 -9.01 19.12 -6.51
CA ILE A 114 -10.08 20.04 -6.97
C ILE A 114 -10.75 20.77 -5.79
N GLY A 115 -11.01 20.08 -4.67
CA GLY A 115 -11.64 20.69 -3.50
C GLY A 115 -10.72 21.67 -2.75
N LEU A 116 -9.41 21.47 -2.82
CA LEU A 116 -8.39 22.27 -2.14
C LEU A 116 -8.12 23.59 -2.87
N PHE A 117 -8.14 23.56 -4.20
CA PHE A 117 -7.85 24.73 -5.04
C PHE A 117 -9.10 25.50 -5.51
N LYS A 118 -10.31 25.05 -5.13
CA LYS A 118 -11.53 25.79 -5.45
C LYS A 118 -11.67 27.01 -4.53
N PRO A 119 -11.85 28.24 -5.06
CA PRO A 119 -12.09 29.41 -4.22
C PRO A 119 -13.35 29.19 -3.38
N SER A 120 -13.29 29.55 -2.08
CA SER A 120 -14.52 29.64 -1.28
C SER A 120 -15.36 30.72 -1.91
N LYS A 121 -16.61 30.39 -2.22
CA LYS A 121 -17.63 31.43 -2.21
C LYS A 121 -17.88 31.87 -0.78
#